data_AF-A0A139PGX9-F1
#
_entry.id   AF-A0A139PGX9-F1
#
_cell.length_a   1.000
_cell.length_b   1.000
_cell.length_c   1.000
_cell.angle_alpha   90.00
_cell.angle_beta   90.00
_cell.angle_gamma   90.00
#
_symmetry.space_group_name_H-M   'P 1'
#
loop_
_entity.id
_entity.type
_entity.pdbx_description
1 polymer ?
#
loop_
_entity_poly.entity_id
_entity_poly.type
_entity_poly.pdbx_seq_one_letter_code
_entity_poly.pdbx_strand_id
1 'polypeptide(L)'
;MQINYTTKANHLTIHSRRLIERWKLEGKSNREMVFLLGKAPQTIHNEIKHGTLLQCLGKGRFKKIYSADYAQMIYETNQKLSVKESTLTKELK
;
A
#
# COMPACT_ATOMS: atom_id res chain seq x y z
N MET A 1 -9.03 20.28 13.91
CA MET A 1 -8.66 19.09 13.10
C MET A 1 -8.22 18.00 14.05
N GLN A 2 -8.93 16.88 14.11
CA GLN A 2 -8.62 15.81 15.05
C GLN A 2 -7.53 14.92 14.46
N ILE A 3 -6.32 15.02 15.02
CA ILE A 3 -5.17 14.21 14.61
C ILE A 3 -5.16 13.01 15.56
N ASN A 4 -5.65 11.87 15.08
CA ASN A 4 -5.61 10.63 15.86
C ASN A 4 -4.15 10.15 15.92
N TYR A 5 -3.48 10.39 17.04
CA TYR A 5 -2.16 9.85 17.32
C TYR A 5 -2.31 8.35 17.66
N THR A 6 -2.25 7.50 16.65
CA THR A 6 -2.23 6.05 16.87
C THR A 6 -0.80 5.52 16.90
N THR A 7 -0.53 4.79 17.98
CA THR A 7 0.70 4.07 18.33
C THR A 7 1.37 3.35 17.15
N LYS A 8 2.71 3.38 17.13
CA LYS A 8 3.59 2.76 16.14
C LYS A 8 3.14 1.35 15.75
N ALA A 9 3.25 1.04 14.44
CA ALA A 9 2.82 -0.17 13.72
C ALA A 9 1.38 -0.16 13.13
N ASN A 10 1.08 0.83 12.28
CA ASN A 10 -0.21 0.95 11.57
C ASN A 10 -0.09 0.67 10.07
N HIS A 11 0.45 -0.49 9.69
CA HIS A 11 0.44 -0.91 8.29
C HIS A 11 -1.00 -1.23 7.84
N LEU A 12 -1.32 -0.93 6.58
CA LEU A 12 -2.57 -1.38 5.98
C LEU A 12 -2.53 -2.90 5.87
N THR A 13 -3.60 -3.55 6.30
CA THR A 13 -3.79 -4.98 6.10
C THR A 13 -4.23 -5.25 4.67
N ILE A 14 -4.03 -6.48 4.18
CA ILE A 14 -4.51 -6.90 2.86
C ILE A 14 -6.03 -6.66 2.69
N HIS A 15 -6.82 -6.87 3.75
CA HIS A 15 -8.26 -6.58 3.73
C HIS A 15 -8.55 -5.10 3.48
N SER A 16 -7.80 -4.20 4.12
CA SER A 16 -7.94 -2.76 3.92
C SER A 16 -7.58 -2.35 2.49
N ARG A 17 -6.54 -2.97 1.90
CA ARG A 17 -6.16 -2.75 0.49
C ARG A 17 -7.26 -3.18 -0.48
N ARG A 18 -7.86 -4.36 -0.28
CA ARG A 18 -8.99 -4.85 -1.08
C ARG A 18 -10.24 -3.97 -0.95
N LEU A 19 -10.45 -3.32 0.19
CA LEU A 19 -11.51 -2.31 0.35
C LEU A 19 -11.22 -1.06 -0.48
N ILE A 20 -9.98 -0.57 -0.46
CA ILE A 20 -9.56 0.59 -1.27
C ILE A 20 -9.75 0.29 -2.76
N GLU A 21 -9.39 -0.89 -3.23
CA GLU A 21 -9.60 -1.31 -4.62
C GLU A 21 -11.08 -1.29 -5.02
N ARG A 22 -11.96 -1.90 -4.22
CA ARG A 22 -13.41 -1.86 -4.45
C ARG A 22 -13.95 -0.42 -4.49
N TRP A 23 -13.58 0.39 -3.50
CA TRP A 23 -14.01 1.79 -3.42
C TRP A 23 -13.45 2.65 -4.55
N LYS A 24 -12.29 2.31 -5.11
CA LYS A 24 -11.75 2.97 -6.31
C LYS A 24 -12.57 2.64 -7.55
N LEU A 25 -13.06 1.42 -7.67
CA LEU A 25 -13.99 1.04 -8.74
C LEU A 25 -15.36 1.71 -8.58
N GLU A 26 -15.82 1.88 -7.33
CA GLU A 26 -17.05 2.63 -7.01
C GLU A 26 -16.92 4.16 -7.21
N GLY A 27 -15.71 4.67 -7.44
CA GLY A 27 -15.46 6.10 -7.64
C GLY A 27 -15.37 6.94 -6.36
N LYS A 28 -15.17 6.31 -5.19
CA LYS A 28 -15.03 7.03 -3.91
C LYS A 28 -13.75 7.85 -3.82
N SER A 29 -13.83 8.93 -3.05
CA SER A 29 -12.72 9.84 -2.82
C SER A 29 -11.74 9.31 -1.78
N ASN A 30 -10.48 9.76 -1.84
CA ASN A 30 -9.47 9.38 -0.84
C ASN A 30 -9.86 9.85 0.57
N ARG A 31 -10.64 10.93 0.68
CA ARG A 31 -11.11 11.45 1.97
C ARG A 31 -12.12 10.52 2.61
N GLU A 32 -13.07 10.00 1.83
CA GLU A 32 -14.02 9.00 2.32
C GLU A 32 -13.31 7.73 2.80
N MET A 33 -12.31 7.26 2.04
CA MET A 33 -11.51 6.09 2.44
C MET A 33 -10.78 6.30 3.77
N VAL A 34 -10.31 7.53 4.04
CA VAL A 34 -9.70 7.90 5.31
C VAL A 34 -10.69 7.79 6.47
N PHE A 35 -11.90 8.33 6.30
CA PHE A 35 -12.95 8.22 7.32
C PHE A 35 -13.38 6.77 7.56
N LEU A 36 -13.54 5.98 6.49
CA LEU A 36 -13.98 4.59 6.58
C LEU A 36 -12.93 3.67 7.23
N LEU A 37 -11.64 3.88 6.95
CA LEU A 37 -10.56 3.05 7.51
C LEU A 37 -10.04 3.56 8.86
N GLY A 38 -10.40 4.79 9.25
CA GLY A 38 -9.85 5.43 10.44
C GLY A 38 -8.33 5.62 10.38
N LYS A 39 -7.77 5.76 9.17
CA LYS A 39 -6.32 5.89 8.93
C LYS A 39 -5.94 7.33 8.59
N ALA A 40 -4.68 7.70 8.82
CA ALA A 40 -4.20 9.03 8.47
C ALA A 40 -4.32 9.28 6.95
N PRO A 41 -4.68 10.50 6.51
CA PRO A 41 -4.72 10.87 5.10
C PRO A 41 -3.45 10.54 4.34
N GLN A 42 -2.30 10.73 4.98
CA GLN A 42 -1.00 10.46 4.39
C GLN A 42 -0.80 8.96 4.09
N THR A 43 -1.26 8.08 4.97
CA THR A 43 -1.15 6.62 4.80
C THR A 43 -1.94 6.16 3.57
N ILE A 44 -3.18 6.64 3.42
CA ILE A 44 -4.03 6.31 2.27
C ILE A 44 -3.47 6.91 0.98
N HIS A 45 -2.94 8.15 1.03
CA HIS A 45 -2.31 8.77 -0.13
C HIS A 45 -1.09 7.97 -0.62
N ASN A 46 -0.18 7.62 0.29
CA ASN A 46 1.01 6.86 -0.05
C ASN A 46 0.66 5.47 -0.58
N GLU A 47 -0.28 4.78 0.06
CA GLU A 47 -0.76 3.48 -0.40
C GLU A 47 -1.28 3.55 -1.84
N ILE A 48 -2.16 4.50 -2.15
CA ILE A 48 -2.71 4.66 -3.50
C ILE A 48 -1.58 5.01 -4.47
N LYS A 49 -0.66 5.88 -4.09
CA LYS A 49 0.49 6.27 -4.95
C LYS A 49 1.35 5.06 -5.32
N HIS A 50 1.63 4.16 -4.37
CA HIS A 50 2.46 2.98 -4.60
C HIS A 50 1.71 1.84 -5.29
N GLY A 51 0.43 1.64 -4.97
CA GLY A 51 -0.41 0.58 -5.54
C GLY A 51 -1.08 0.91 -6.88
N THR A 52 -0.96 2.15 -7.37
CA THR A 52 -1.51 2.55 -8.66
C THR A 52 -0.58 2.16 -9.80
N LEU A 53 -1.12 1.41 -10.74
CA LEU A 53 -0.47 0.94 -11.96
C LEU A 53 -1.08 1.62 -13.19
N LEU A 54 -0.29 1.70 -14.26
CA LEU A 54 -0.77 2.03 -15.59
C LEU A 54 -1.09 0.74 -16.36
N GLN A 55 -2.37 0.41 -16.51
CA GLN A 55 -2.81 -0.74 -17.28
C GLN A 55 -3.06 -0.34 -18.74
N CYS A 56 -2.47 -1.09 -19.67
CA CYS A 56 -2.75 -0.96 -21.11
C CYS A 56 -4.11 -1.59 -21.43
N LEU A 57 -5.02 -0.80 -22.03
CA LEU A 57 -6.32 -1.28 -22.51
C LEU A 57 -6.32 -1.61 -24.02
N GLY A 58 -5.20 -1.33 -24.71
CA GLY A 58 -5.01 -1.54 -26.14
C GLY A 58 -4.82 -0.25 -26.94
N LYS A 59 -4.16 -0.34 -28.10
CA LYS A 59 -3.92 0.77 -29.05
C LYS A 59 -3.49 2.10 -28.40
N GLY A 60 -2.47 2.06 -27.55
CA GLY A 60 -1.92 3.26 -26.89
C GLY A 60 -2.81 3.90 -25.81
N ARG A 61 -3.90 3.24 -25.41
CA ARG A 61 -4.76 3.69 -24.31
C ARG A 61 -4.30 3.07 -22.99
N PHE A 62 -4.07 3.93 -22.01
CA PHE A 62 -3.64 3.55 -20.67
C PHE A 62 -4.67 4.02 -19.65
N LYS A 63 -4.88 3.21 -18.60
CA LYS A 63 -5.73 3.56 -17.47
C LYS A 63 -4.96 3.38 -16.17
N LYS A 64 -5.08 4.36 -15.27
CA LYS A 64 -4.56 4.24 -13.91
C LYS A 64 -5.53 3.42 -13.08
N ILE A 65 -5.06 2.28 -12.56
CA ILE A 65 -5.84 1.36 -11.75
C ILE A 65 -5.04 1.04 -10.49
N TYR A 66 -5.69 1.14 -9.34
CA TYR A 66 -5.12 0.66 -8.10
C TYR A 66 -5.34 -0.85 -8.00
N SER A 67 -4.28 -1.61 -7.70
CA SER A 67 -4.36 -3.05 -7.46
C SER A 67 -3.90 -3.37 -6.04
N ALA A 68 -4.77 -4.04 -5.28
CA ALA A 68 -4.48 -4.39 -3.90
C ALA A 68 -3.34 -5.42 -3.79
N ASP A 69 -3.34 -6.42 -4.66
CA ASP A 69 -2.33 -7.49 -4.64
C ASP A 69 -0.95 -6.96 -5.04
N TYR A 70 -0.89 -6.06 -6.02
CA TYR A 70 0.37 -5.39 -6.39
C TYR A 70 0.93 -4.55 -5.25
N ALA A 71 0.07 -3.77 -4.57
CA ALA A 71 0.47 -2.95 -3.44
C ALA A 71 0.99 -3.81 -2.27
N GLN A 72 0.36 -4.97 -2.03
CA GLN A 72 0.81 -5.95 -1.05
C GLN A 72 2.18 -6.54 -1.43
N MET A 73 2.36 -6.95 -2.69
CA MET A 73 3.62 -7.49 -3.19
C MET A 73 4.78 -6.49 -3.05
N ILE A 74 4.56 -5.20 -3.37
CA ILE A 74 5.57 -4.15 -3.17
C ILE A 74 5.97 -4.06 -1.70
N TYR A 75 4.98 -4.04 -0.80
CA TYR A 75 5.22 -3.93 0.63
C TYR A 75 6.07 -5.10 1.15
N GLU A 76 5.71 -6.34 0.78
CA GLU A 76 6.45 -7.54 1.18
C GLU A 76 7.87 -7.57 0.59
N THR A 77 8.03 -7.15 -0.67
CA THR A 77 9.35 -7.07 -1.32
C THR A 77 10.25 -6.07 -0.59
N ASN A 78 9.74 -4.88 -0.29
CA ASN A 78 10.49 -3.85 0.42
C ASN A 78 10.83 -4.28 1.86
N GLN A 79 9.92 -5.02 2.51
CA GLN A 79 10.18 -5.56 3.84
C GLN A 79 11.34 -6.56 3.82
N LYS A 80 11.38 -7.46 2.85
CA LYS A 80 12.48 -8.43 2.68
C LYS A 80 13.83 -7.73 2.43
N LEU A 81 13.84 -6.69 1.60
CA LEU A 81 15.04 -5.89 1.32
C LEU A 81 15.51 -5.03 2.49
N SER A 82 14.62 -4.71 3.44
CA SER A 82 14.97 -3.94 4.64
C SER A 82 15.66 -4.79 5.71
N VAL A 83 15.60 -6.12 5.63
CA VAL A 83 16.28 -6.99 6.60
C VAL A 83 17.76 -6.99 6.27
N LYS A 84 18.59 -6.54 7.21
CA LYS A 84 20.05 -6.56 7.08
C LYS A 84 20.52 -8.01 7.03
N GLU A 85 21.20 -8.40 5.95
CA GLU A 85 21.90 -9.68 5.83
C GLU A 85 22.85 -9.87 7.02
N SER A 86 22.67 -10.94 7.80
CA SER A 86 23.59 -11.27 8.89
C SER A 86 24.82 -11.98 8.32
N THR A 87 25.93 -11.26 8.18
CA THR A 87 27.23 -11.85 7.82
C THR A 87 27.81 -12.59 9.03
N LEU A 88 27.33 -13.81 9.31
CA LEU A 88 27.94 -14.71 10.28
C LEU A 88 28.91 -15.66 9.55
N THR A 89 30.13 -15.20 9.32
CA THR A 89 31.25 -16.10 9.00
C THR A 89 31.69 -16.78 10.29
N LYS A 90 31.11 -17.95 10.60
CA LYS A 90 31.71 -18.85 11.58
C LYS A 90 32.97 -19.45 10.94
N GLU A 91 34.10 -18.78 11.13
CA GLU A 91 35.42 -19.39 11.01
C GLU A 91 35.43 -20.60 11.96
N LEU A 92 35.28 -21.80 11.41
CA LEU A 92 35.45 -23.05 12.14
C LEU A 92 36.94 -23.19 12.43
N LYS A 93 37.34 -22.90 13.67
CA LYS A 93 38.70 -23.10 14.18
C LYS A 93 38.84 -24.52 14.73
#